data_AF-A0A352JS76-F1
#
_entry.id   AF-A0A352JS76-F1
#
_cell.length_a   1.000
_cell.length_b   1.000
_cell.length_c   1.000
_cell.angle_alpha   90.00
_cell.angle_beta   90.00
_cell.angle_gamma   90.00
#
_symmetry.space_group_name_H-M   'P 1'
#
loop_
_entity.id
_entity.type
_entity.pdbx_description
1 polymer ?
#
loop_
_entity_poly.entity_id
_entity_poly.type
_entity_poly.pdbx_seq_one_letter_code
_entity_poly.pdbx_strand_id
1 'polypeptide(L)'
;MKDPQSDMYRKMMEIGGVKGGYHRDQIFAEEKRSDYLWCLHCQRTYRRGEYRDLDGIQMCPYSDCDGNTVMDGFDWEAIRDHHKKYPQVPERGKVYRD
;
A
#
# COMPACT_ATOMS: atom_id res chain seq x y z
N MET A 1 23.73 3.17 -13.61
CA MET A 1 22.62 3.52 -12.70
C MET A 1 21.89 2.23 -12.40
N LYS A 2 21.61 1.93 -11.13
CA LYS A 2 20.81 0.75 -10.78
C LYS A 2 19.35 1.07 -11.05
N ASP A 3 18.67 0.20 -11.78
CA ASP A 3 17.24 0.32 -12.06
C ASP A 3 16.47 0.02 -10.76
N PRO A 4 15.76 1.01 -10.18
CA PRO A 4 15.02 0.84 -8.94
C PRO A 4 13.97 -0.27 -9.01
N GLN A 5 13.40 -0.51 -10.20
CA GLN A 5 12.36 -1.51 -10.42
C GLN A 5 12.96 -2.93 -10.45
N SER A 6 14.17 -3.07 -11.01
CA SER A 6 14.96 -4.32 -10.99
C SER A 6 15.42 -4.68 -9.57
N ASP A 7 15.85 -3.70 -8.79
CA ASP A 7 16.30 -3.92 -7.41
C ASP A 7 15.12 -4.26 -6.48
N MET A 8 13.95 -3.64 -6.66
CA MET A 8 12.71 -4.02 -5.97
C MET A 8 12.35 -5.49 -6.26
N TYR A 9 12.34 -5.89 -7.54
CA TYR A 9 12.01 -7.25 -7.93
C TYR A 9 13.01 -8.28 -7.38
N ARG A 10 14.31 -7.98 -7.39
CA ARG A 10 15.35 -8.86 -6.80
C ARG A 10 15.16 -9.01 -5.29
N LYS A 11 14.87 -7.91 -4.59
CA LYS A 11 14.62 -7.92 -3.14
C LYS A 11 13.33 -8.68 -2.78
N MET A 12 12.30 -8.61 -3.63
CA MET A 12 11.11 -9.45 -3.50
C MET A 12 11.47 -10.94 -3.57
N MET A 13 12.32 -11.35 -4.52
CA MET A 13 12.72 -12.75 -4.67
C MET A 13 13.60 -13.29 -3.52
N GLU A 14 14.43 -12.46 -2.89
CA GLU A 14 15.29 -12.87 -1.77
C GLU A 14 14.52 -13.10 -0.45
N ILE A 15 13.34 -12.48 -0.27
CA ILE A 15 12.51 -12.59 0.92
C ILE A 15 11.58 -13.83 0.87
N GLY A 16 11.39 -14.43 -0.31
CA GLY A 16 10.48 -15.57 -0.56
C GLY A 16 10.75 -16.87 0.21
N GLY A 17 11.79 -16.92 1.06
CA GLY A 17 12.06 -18.03 1.98
C GLY A 17 11.36 -17.95 3.34
N VAL A 18 10.67 -16.84 3.65
CA VAL A 18 10.02 -16.62 4.95
C VAL A 18 8.54 -17.00 4.85
N LYS A 19 8.06 -17.84 5.78
CA LYS A 19 6.65 -18.32 5.88
C LYS A 19 5.61 -17.24 6.23
N GLY A 20 5.85 -15.98 5.87
CA GLY A 20 4.89 -14.88 5.98
C GLY A 20 5.01 -14.08 4.70
N GLY A 21 3.90 -13.80 4.02
CA GLY A 21 3.95 -13.08 2.76
C GLY A 21 4.55 -11.68 2.91
N TYR A 22 4.74 -11.03 1.78
CA TYR A 22 5.41 -9.74 1.74
C TYR A 22 4.66 -8.69 2.57
N HIS A 23 5.32 -8.13 3.58
CA HIS A 23 4.76 -7.01 4.33
C HIS A 23 5.03 -5.73 3.54
N ARG A 24 3.98 -4.93 3.25
CA ARG A 24 4.09 -3.67 2.51
C ARG A 24 5.26 -2.80 3.00
N ASP A 25 5.31 -2.58 4.31
CA ASP A 25 6.29 -1.69 4.93
C ASP A 25 7.74 -2.23 4.90
N GLN A 26 7.97 -3.49 4.50
CA GLN A 26 9.31 -4.02 4.30
C GLN A 26 9.82 -3.80 2.87
N ILE A 27 8.91 -3.61 1.92
CA ILE A 27 9.23 -3.44 0.49
C ILE A 27 9.50 -1.98 0.16
N PHE A 28 8.63 -1.06 0.59
CA PHE A 28 8.71 0.34 0.20
C PHE A 28 9.36 1.18 1.29
N ALA A 29 10.47 1.83 0.97
CA ALA A 29 11.09 2.88 1.78
C ALA A 29 10.59 4.24 1.30
N GLU A 30 9.46 4.69 1.85
CA GLU A 30 8.83 5.98 1.51
C GLU A 30 9.51 7.11 2.34
N GLU A 31 10.13 8.10 1.68
CA GLU A 31 10.84 9.21 2.36
C GLU A 31 9.90 10.08 3.20
N LYS A 32 8.69 10.31 2.69
CA LYS A 32 7.56 10.86 3.42
C LYS A 32 6.51 9.76 3.54
N ARG A 33 6.20 9.39 4.78
CA ARG A 33 5.29 8.30 5.10
C ARG A 33 4.08 8.84 5.84
N SER A 34 2.90 8.50 5.35
CA SER A 34 1.62 8.76 6.02
C SER A 34 1.19 7.56 6.87
N ASP A 35 0.40 7.84 7.91
CA ASP A 35 -0.32 6.83 8.70
C ASP A 35 -1.50 6.22 7.93
N TYR A 36 -1.73 6.64 6.68
CA TYR A 36 -2.85 6.23 5.86
C TYR A 36 -2.39 5.67 4.53
N LEU A 37 -3.15 4.68 4.07
CA LEU A 37 -3.03 4.09 2.74
C LEU A 37 -4.32 4.34 1.96
N TRP A 38 -4.21 4.36 0.64
CA TRP A 38 -5.30 4.40 -0.32
C TRP A 38 -5.25 3.16 -1.20
N CYS A 39 -6.38 2.50 -1.44
CA CYS A 39 -6.42 1.30 -2.28
C CYS A 39 -6.74 1.65 -3.73
N LEU A 40 -5.93 1.20 -4.69
CA LEU A 40 -6.15 1.40 -6.12
C LEU A 40 -7.46 0.78 -6.63
N HIS A 41 -7.90 -0.33 -6.04
CA HIS A 41 -9.10 -1.06 -6.49
C HIS A 41 -10.40 -0.36 -6.04
N CYS A 42 -10.59 -0.19 -4.73
CA CYS A 42 -11.82 0.39 -4.19
C CYS A 42 -11.75 1.90 -4.00
N GLN A 43 -10.57 2.50 -4.18
CA GLN A 43 -10.30 3.93 -4.03
C GLN A 43 -10.58 4.47 -2.62
N ARG A 44 -10.66 3.58 -1.62
CA ARG A 44 -10.90 3.93 -0.22
C ARG A 44 -9.61 4.06 0.56
N THR A 45 -9.59 5.00 1.50
CA THR A 45 -8.47 5.17 2.45
C THR A 45 -8.66 4.37 3.73
N TYR A 46 -7.58 3.82 4.26
CA TYR A 46 -7.54 3.03 5.50
C TYR A 46 -6.28 3.35 6.30
N ARG A 47 -6.25 2.99 7.59
CA ARG A 47 -5.04 3.20 8.40
C ARG A 47 -3.97 2.21 7.95
N ARG A 48 -2.72 2.67 7.90
CA ARG A 48 -1.57 1.81 7.67
C ARG A 48 -1.51 0.74 8.76
N GLY A 49 -1.26 -0.50 8.35
CA GLY A 49 -1.33 -1.67 9.23
C GLY A 49 -2.71 -2.31 9.34
N GLU A 50 -3.78 -1.68 8.83
CA GLU A 50 -5.07 -2.38 8.63
C GLU A 50 -5.02 -3.19 7.34
N TYR A 51 -5.18 -4.51 7.46
CA TYR A 51 -5.33 -5.44 6.34
C TYR A 51 -6.13 -6.66 6.77
N ARG A 52 -6.69 -7.37 5.80
CA ARG A 52 -7.12 -8.76 5.99
C ARG A 52 -5.94 -9.65 5.65
N ASP A 53 -5.58 -10.57 6.52
CA ASP A 53 -4.59 -11.61 6.21
C ASP A 53 -5.31 -12.80 5.58
N LEU A 54 -5.00 -13.09 4.31
CA LEU A 54 -5.46 -14.30 3.63
C LEU A 54 -4.24 -15.09 3.16
N ASP A 55 -4.00 -16.24 3.80
CA ASP A 55 -2.87 -17.13 3.50
C ASP A 55 -1.50 -16.43 3.49
N GLY A 56 -1.30 -15.49 4.42
CA GLY A 56 -0.07 -14.70 4.55
C GLY A 56 -0.01 -13.48 3.63
N ILE A 57 -1.05 -13.21 2.84
CA ILE A 57 -1.13 -12.05 1.94
C ILE A 57 -1.87 -10.92 2.65
N GLN A 58 -1.27 -9.73 2.67
CA GLN A 58 -1.91 -8.52 3.16
C GLN A 58 -2.91 -8.00 2.12
N MET A 59 -4.20 -8.16 2.39
CA MET A 59 -5.29 -7.72 1.54
C MET A 59 -5.93 -6.43 2.07
N CYS A 60 -6.55 -5.67 1.18
CA CYS A 60 -7.34 -4.49 1.52
C CYS A 60 -8.29 -4.79 2.70
N PRO A 61 -8.37 -3.93 3.72
CA PRO A 61 -9.16 -4.21 4.92
C PRO A 61 -10.68 -4.27 4.66
N TYR A 62 -11.15 -3.76 3.51
CA TYR A 62 -12.55 -3.84 3.13
C TYR A 62 -12.86 -5.22 2.52
N SER A 63 -13.88 -5.89 3.05
CA SER A 63 -14.26 -7.26 2.67
C SER A 63 -14.87 -7.36 1.26
N ASP A 64 -15.33 -6.24 0.71
CA ASP A 64 -15.86 -6.09 -0.65
C ASP A 64 -14.79 -5.65 -1.67
N CYS A 65 -13.50 -5.70 -1.30
CA CYS A 65 -12.37 -5.34 -2.16
C CYS A 65 -11.36 -6.50 -2.24
N ASP A 66 -10.80 -6.73 -3.42
CA ASP A 66 -9.84 -7.78 -3.73
C ASP A 66 -8.39 -7.30 -3.89
N GLY A 67 -8.13 -6.00 -3.69
CA GLY A 67 -6.77 -5.45 -3.78
C GLY A 67 -5.84 -5.97 -2.68
N ASN A 68 -4.57 -6.17 -3.01
CA ASN A 68 -3.50 -6.51 -2.07
C ASN A 68 -2.74 -5.26 -1.62
N THR A 69 -2.48 -5.12 -0.33
CA THR A 69 -1.88 -3.92 0.28
C THR A 69 -0.46 -3.63 -0.21
N VAL A 70 0.27 -4.65 -0.65
CA VAL A 70 1.64 -4.50 -1.17
C VAL A 70 1.63 -3.73 -2.48
N MET A 71 0.86 -4.17 -3.48
CA MET A 71 0.86 -3.56 -4.81
C MET A 71 -0.20 -2.47 -4.98
N ASP A 72 -1.36 -2.65 -4.33
CA ASP A 72 -2.55 -1.81 -4.56
C ASP A 72 -2.76 -0.79 -3.45
N GLY A 73 -2.01 -0.89 -2.35
CA GLY A 73 -1.91 0.18 -1.37
C GLY A 73 -0.99 1.28 -1.88
N PHE A 74 -1.41 2.53 -1.82
CA PHE A 74 -0.55 3.69 -2.06
C PHE A 74 -0.49 4.52 -0.79
N ASP A 75 0.69 5.07 -0.50
CA ASP A 75 0.82 6.02 0.59
C ASP A 75 -0.04 7.26 0.33
N TRP A 76 -0.73 7.73 1.36
CA TRP A 76 -1.63 8.85 1.23
C TRP A 76 -0.93 10.17 0.88
N GLU A 77 0.30 10.41 1.39
CA GLU A 77 1.07 11.60 1.03
C GLU A 77 1.47 11.54 -0.45
N ALA A 78 1.86 10.36 -0.95
CA ALA A 78 2.16 10.17 -2.38
C ALA A 78 0.94 10.48 -3.28
N ILE A 79 -0.26 10.01 -2.92
CA ILE A 79 -1.50 10.34 -3.64
C ILE A 79 -1.80 11.84 -3.58
N ARG A 80 -1.62 12.46 -2.41
CA ARG A 80 -1.82 13.91 -2.22
C ARG A 80 -0.85 14.77 -3.00
N ASP A 81 0.34 14.26 -3.32
CA ASP A 81 1.29 15.00 -4.13
C ASP A 81 0.78 15.28 -5.55
N HIS A 82 -0.08 14.40 -6.07
CA HIS A 82 -0.79 14.60 -7.33
C HIS A 82 -2.18 15.24 -7.14
N HIS A 83 -2.79 15.12 -5.94
CA HIS A 83 -4.14 15.61 -5.64
C HIS A 83 -4.14 16.70 -4.56
N LYS A 84 -3.76 17.93 -4.92
CA LYS A 84 -3.62 19.04 -3.95
C LYS A 84 -4.91 19.44 -3.22
N LYS A 85 -6.08 19.01 -3.68
CA LYS A 85 -7.39 19.22 -3.03
C LYS A 85 -7.70 18.20 -1.93
N TYR A 86 -6.94 17.10 -1.85
CA TYR A 86 -7.18 16.06 -0.86
C TYR A 86 -6.72 16.52 0.53
N PRO A 87 -7.49 16.18 1.58
CA PRO A 87 -7.22 16.65 2.93
C PRO A 87 -5.92 16.04 3.47
N GLN A 88 -5.23 16.76 4.36
CA GLN A 88 -4.03 16.24 5.01
C GLN A 88 -4.27 14.91 5.73
N VAL A 89 -5.42 14.79 6.39
CA VAL A 89 -5.89 13.57 7.05
C VAL A 89 -7.12 13.05 6.28
N PRO A 90 -7.06 11.83 5.71
CA PRO A 90 -8.21 11.26 5.01
C PRO A 90 -9.21 10.66 5.99
N GLU A 91 -10.44 10.49 5.52
CA GLU A 91 -11.48 9.80 6.26
C GLU A 91 -11.44 8.29 5.95
N ARG A 92 -11.37 7.44 6.98
CA ARG A 92 -11.35 5.97 6.78
C ARG A 92 -12.61 5.52 6.02
N GLY A 93 -12.42 4.70 4.98
CA GLY A 93 -13.51 4.15 4.16
C GLY A 93 -14.04 5.10 3.08
N LYS A 94 -13.62 6.37 3.09
CA LYS A 94 -14.03 7.33 2.08
C LYS A 94 -13.34 7.08 0.76
N VAL A 95 -14.11 7.18 -0.31
CA VAL A 95 -13.62 7.07 -1.69
C VAL A 95 -13.01 8.39 -2.13
N TYR A 96 -11.78 8.33 -2.63
CA TYR A 96 -11.05 9.42 -3.26
C TYR A 96 -10.62 8.96 -4.65
N ARG A 97 -11.19 9.53 -5.71
CA ARG A 97 -10.97 9.08 -7.10
C ARG A 97 -9.74 9.74 -7.72
N ASP A 98 -8.72 8.95 -8.02
CA ASP A 98 -7.61 9.33 -8.91
C ASP A 98 -8.12 9.63 -10.33
#